data_AF-A0A1F2RBD5-F1
#
_entry.id   AF-A0A1F2RBD5-F1
#
_cell.length_a   1.000
_cell.length_b   1.000
_cell.length_c   1.000
_cell.angle_alpha   90.00
_cell.angle_beta   90.00
_cell.angle_gamma   90.00
#
_symmetry.space_group_name_H-M   'P 1'
#
loop_
_entity.id
_entity.type
_entity.pdbx_description
1 polymer ?
#
loop_
_entity_poly.entity_id
_entity_poly.type
_entity_poly.pdbx_seq_one_letter_code
_entity_poly.pdbx_strand_id
1 'polypeptide(L)' 'MAVTSGVLSIPDDGHAGHRLTLVALGTYLIDGVDLTRLAETAARLNRWEFLLVVAPVPAPGSTGFPVNPLAMF' A
#
# COMPACT_ATOMS: atom_id res chain seq x y z
N MET A 1 2.15 0.54 17.57
CA MET A 1 1.56 -0.79 17.33
C MET A 1 0.95 -0.78 15.95
N ALA A 2 1.72 -1.14 14.92
CA ALA A 2 1.30 -1.08 13.51
C ALA A 2 1.05 -2.51 13.01
N VAL A 3 -0.13 -2.74 12.45
CA VAL A 3 -0.55 -4.03 11.87
C VAL A 3 -0.40 -3.90 10.35
N THR A 4 0.60 -4.56 9.77
CA THR A 4 0.80 -4.59 8.32
C THR A 4 0.21 -5.88 7.73
N SER A 5 -0.59 -5.72 6.66
CA SER A 5 -0.95 -6.72 5.65
C SER A 5 -1.58 -8.03 6.16
N GLY A 6 -2.91 -8.10 6.13
CA GLY A 6 -3.73 -9.27 6.47
C GLY A 6 -3.68 -10.45 5.49
N VAL A 7 -2.50 -10.79 4.96
CA VAL A 7 -2.24 -12.12 4.38
C VAL A 7 -1.49 -12.88 5.47
N LEU A 8 -2.03 -14.00 5.96
CA LEU A 8 -1.43 -14.82 7.02
C LEU A 8 0.05 -15.06 6.69
N SER A 9 0.93 -14.42 7.47
CA SER A 9 2.36 -14.69 7.45
C SER A 9 2.60 -16.17 7.72
N ILE A 10 3.63 -16.72 7.10
CA ILE A 10 4.14 -18.05 7.44
C ILE A 10 4.47 -18.00 8.95
N PRO A 11 4.12 -19.04 9.74
CA PRO A 11 4.50 -19.06 11.15
C PRO A 11 6.01 -18.84 11.23
N ASP A 12 6.44 -17.90 12.09
CA ASP A 12 7.83 -17.52 12.38
C ASP A 12 8.46 -16.35 11.59
N ASP A 13 7.75 -15.70 10.62
CA ASP A 13 8.26 -14.45 10.02
C ASP A 13 7.22 -13.36 9.65
N GLY A 14 7.10 -12.33 10.50
CA GLY A 14 6.20 -11.18 10.25
C GLY A 14 6.48 -10.34 9.00
N HIS A 15 7.56 -10.62 8.27
CA HIS A 15 7.96 -9.89 7.06
C HIS A 15 7.90 -10.74 5.78
N ALA A 16 7.38 -11.98 5.82
CA ALA A 16 7.27 -12.83 4.63
C ALA A 16 6.62 -12.10 3.44
N GLY A 17 5.49 -11.41 3.67
CA GLY A 17 4.80 -10.64 2.65
C GLY A 17 5.65 -9.49 2.07
N HIS A 18 6.41 -8.80 2.92
CA HIS A 18 7.31 -7.72 2.49
C HIS A 18 8.45 -8.27 1.62
N ARG A 19 9.08 -9.39 2.04
CA ARG A 19 10.18 -10.00 1.28
C ARG A 19 9.71 -10.55 -0.06
N LEU A 20 8.56 -11.24 -0.08
CA LEU A 20 7.97 -11.74 -1.32
C LEU A 20 7.72 -10.58 -2.31
N THR A 21 7.06 -9.52 -1.85
CA THR A 21 6.65 -8.39 -2.69
C THR A 21 7.86 -7.57 -3.18
N LEU A 22 8.67 -7.05 -2.25
CA LEU A 22 9.77 -6.14 -2.58
C LEU A 22 10.96 -6.86 -3.22
N VAL A 23 11.32 -8.05 -2.72
CA VAL A 23 12.56 -8.74 -3.12
C VAL A 23 12.31 -9.76 -4.21
N ALA A 24 11.35 -10.68 -4.01
CA ALA A 24 11.14 -11.77 -4.96
C ALA A 24 10.35 -11.34 -6.20
N LEU A 25 9.33 -10.49 -6.04
CA LEU A 25 8.50 -9.99 -7.15
C LEU A 25 9.04 -8.66 -7.71
N GLY A 26 9.90 -7.95 -6.99
CA GLY A 26 10.43 -6.66 -7.41
C GLY A 26 9.36 -5.57 -7.53
N THR A 27 8.26 -5.69 -6.78
CA THR A 27 7.13 -4.76 -6.83
C THR A 27 7.17 -3.76 -5.68
N TYR A 28 6.63 -2.56 -5.89
CA TYR A 28 6.54 -1.54 -4.86
C TYR A 28 5.41 -1.83 -3.86
N LEU A 29 5.62 -1.43 -2.61
CA LEU A 29 4.62 -1.52 -1.53
C LEU A 29 4.25 -0.13 -1.05
N ILE A 30 2.95 0.08 -0.81
CA ILE A 30 2.43 1.23 -0.07
C ILE A 30 1.90 0.70 1.25
N ASP A 31 2.44 1.19 2.37
CA ASP A 31 2.03 0.81 3.71
C ASP A 31 1.42 2.00 4.47
N GLY A 32 0.80 1.70 5.62
CA GLY A 32 0.34 2.73 6.55
C GLY A 32 -0.78 3.67 6.07
N VAL A 33 -1.46 3.36 4.95
CA VAL A 33 -2.53 4.19 4.41
C VAL A 33 -3.83 4.09 5.23
N ASP A 34 -4.48 5.24 5.46
CA ASP A 34 -5.86 5.29 5.94
C ASP A 34 -6.83 5.18 4.76
N LEU A 35 -7.59 4.09 4.72
CA LEU A 35 -8.51 3.77 3.63
C LEU A 35 -9.97 4.07 3.98
N THR A 36 -10.26 4.65 5.15
CA THR A 36 -11.63 4.84 5.64
C THR A 36 -12.47 5.66 4.67
N ARG A 37 -11.99 6.85 4.27
CA ARG A 37 -12.69 7.72 3.32
C ARG A 37 -12.81 7.12 1.91
N LEU A 38 -11.80 6.36 1.49
CA LEU A 38 -11.81 5.66 0.22
C LEU A 38 -12.94 4.62 0.20
N ALA A 39 -13.01 3.78 1.24
CA ALA A 39 -14.01 2.73 1.37
C ALA A 39 -15.43 3.29 1.43
N GLU A 40 -15.66 4.35 2.21
CA GLU A 40 -16.95 5.05 2.27
C GLU A 40 -17.37 5.60 0.89
N THR A 41 -16.43 6.22 0.17
CA THR A 41 -16.71 6.81 -1.15
C THR A 41 -16.98 5.73 -2.20
N ALA A 42 -16.17 4.67 -2.24
CA ALA A 42 -16.34 3.54 -3.15
C ALA A 42 -17.69 2.84 -2.94
N ALA A 43 -18.06 2.60 -1.68
CA ALA A 43 -19.34 2.00 -1.33
C ALA A 43 -20.52 2.90 -1.74
N ARG A 44 -20.46 4.21 -1.44
CA ARG A 44 -21.51 5.18 -1.84
C ARG A 44 -21.71 5.25 -3.36
N LEU A 45 -20.63 5.18 -4.12
CA LEU A 45 -20.67 5.24 -5.60
C LEU A 45 -20.93 3.88 -6.24
N ASN A 46 -20.96 2.79 -5.46
CA ASN A 46 -20.93 1.41 -5.95
C ASN A 46 -19.83 1.18 -6.99
N ARG A 47 -18.63 1.74 -6.76
CA ARG A 47 -17.50 1.70 -7.67
C ARG A 47 -16.21 1.49 -6.90
N TRP A 48 -15.53 0.38 -7.15
CA TRP A 48 -14.28 -0.01 -6.48
C TRP A 48 -13.04 0.22 -7.33
N GLU A 49 -13.23 0.61 -8.60
CA GLU A 49 -12.17 0.96 -9.52
C GLU A 49 -12.07 2.47 -9.62
N PHE A 50 -10.84 2.97 -9.52
CA PHE A 50 -10.51 4.37 -9.55
C PHE A 50 -9.07 4.53 -10.04
N LEU A 51 -8.73 5.71 -10.53
CA LEU A 51 -7.35 6.03 -10.87
C LEU A 51 -6.58 6.30 -9.57
N LEU A 52 -5.59 5.44 -9.28
CA LEU A 52 -4.64 5.64 -8.20
C LEU A 52 -3.46 6.49 -8.69
N VAL A 53 -3.21 7.62 -8.03
CA VAL A 53 -2.03 8.47 -8.29
C VAL A 53 -1.09 8.42 -7.09
N VAL A 54 0.17 8.06 -7.37
CA VAL A 54 1.25 7.99 -6.38
C VAL A 54 2.45 8.74 -6.94
N ALA A 55 2.85 9.82 -6.27
CA ALA A 55 3.90 10.72 -6.74
C ALA A 55 4.94 10.94 -5.63
N PRO A 56 5.89 9.99 -5.42
CA PRO A 56 6.97 10.17 -4.47
C PRO A 56 7.93 11.26 -4.95
N VAL A 57 8.53 11.99 -4.01
CA VAL A 57 9.60 12.94 -4.34
C VAL A 57 10.87 12.15 -4.71
N PRO A 58 11.60 12.54 -5.78
CA PRO A 58 12.86 11.90 -6.11
C PRO A 58 13.88 12.04 -4.97
N ALA A 59 14.32 10.90 -4.44
CA ALA A 59 15.32 10.82 -3.37
C ALA A 59 16.36 9.75 -3.74
N PRO A 60 17.45 10.12 -4.45
CA PRO A 60 18.46 9.17 -4.90
C PRO A 60 19.05 8.36 -3.72
N GLY A 61 19.12 7.04 -3.88
CA GLY A 61 19.61 6.13 -2.84
C GLY A 61 18.62 5.80 -1.72
N SER A 62 17.40 6.37 -1.74
CA SER A 62 16.37 6.04 -0.76
C SER A 62 15.74 4.67 -1.03
N THR A 63 15.34 3.97 0.03
CA THR A 63 14.59 2.71 -0.02
C THR A 63 13.08 2.90 -0.05
N GLY A 64 12.60 4.13 0.18
CA GLY A 64 11.19 4.51 0.20
C GLY A 64 11.02 6.02 0.40
N PHE A 65 9.78 6.51 0.31
CA PHE A 65 9.49 7.92 0.56
C PHE A 65 8.04 8.07 1.06
N PRO A 66 7.75 8.98 2.01
CA PRO A 66 6.37 9.24 2.42
C PRO A 66 5.57 9.77 1.23
N VAL A 67 4.39 9.19 1.01
CA VAL A 67 3.49 9.58 -0.08
C VAL A 67 2.12 9.98 0.47
N ASN A 68 1.40 10.78 -0.30
CA ASN A 68 -0.03 11.03 -0.10
C ASN A 68 -0.80 10.48 -1.31
N PRO A 69 -1.15 9.18 -1.32
CA PRO A 69 -1.83 8.57 -2.45
C PRO A 69 -3.19 9.19 -2.68
N LEU A 70 -3.53 9.45 -3.94
CA LEU A 70 -4.84 9.99 -4.32
C LEU A 70 -5.63 8.93 -5.05
N ALA A 71 -6.89 8.75 -4.65
CA ALA A 71 -7.88 7.97 -5.37
C ALA A 71 -8.79 8.92 -6.15
N MET A 72 -8.74 8.86 -7.48
CA MET A 72 -9.56 9.67 -8.38
C MET A 72 -10.66 8.78 -8.99
N PHE A 73 -11.90 9.04 -8.55
CA PHE A 73 -13.09 8.28 -8.89
C PHE A 73 -13.71 8.77 -10.20
#